data_AF-A0A518V291-F1
#
_entry.id   AF-A0A518V291-F1
#
_cell.length_a   1.000
_cell.length_b   1.000
_cell.length_c   1.000
_cell.angle_alpha   90.00
_cell.angle_beta   90.00
_cell.angle_gamma   90.00
#
_symmetry.space_group_name_H-M   'P 1'
#
loop_
_entity.id
_entity.type
_entity.pdbx_description
1 polymer ?
#
loop_
_entity_poly.entity_id
_entity_poly.type
_entity_poly.pdbx_seq_one_letter_code
_entity_poly.pdbx_strand_id
1 'polypeptide(L)'
;MIEKISKKIATLINKANPAQTSSVAVLTYSISVTINFLVVLIFSILLGYLFGRLAETIIALFSFMLLRAFSGGYHLKSLDGCAVVTVGIMSIIPHIPMTSIVNTVLTAISGLLVLLLAPNNVYDGVKVPREKHLLLKVISFLIVCSNFLFISPILSLSFFVQSILLIPKRR
;
A
#
# COMPACT_ATOMS: atom_id res chain seq x y z
N MET A 1 3.91 18.47 -0.84
CA MET A 1 4.69 18.80 -2.05
C MET A 1 4.08 18.13 -3.26
N ILE A 2 3.85 16.81 -3.21
CA ILE A 2 3.32 16.01 -4.34
C ILE A 2 2.09 16.66 -4.97
N GLU A 3 1.06 16.98 -4.19
CA GLU A 3 -0.19 17.56 -4.70
C GLU A 3 0.01 18.91 -5.43
N LYS A 4 0.91 19.76 -4.92
CA LYS A 4 1.22 21.06 -5.56
C LYS A 4 1.90 20.86 -6.91
N ILE A 5 2.84 19.93 -7.01
CA ILE A 5 3.54 19.58 -8.26
C ILE A 5 2.53 19.01 -9.25
N SER A 6 1.71 18.06 -8.82
CA SER A 6 0.68 17.43 -9.64
C SER A 6 -0.32 18.44 -10.19
N LYS A 7 -0.79 19.39 -9.37
CA LYS A 7 -1.71 20.44 -9.82
C LYS A 7 -1.08 21.32 -10.89
N LYS A 8 0.22 21.65 -10.75
CA LYS A 8 0.95 22.42 -11.76
C LYS A 8 1.02 21.65 -13.08
N ILE A 9 1.40 20.37 -13.03
CA ILE A 9 1.48 19.51 -14.22
C ILE A 9 0.10 19.35 -14.87
N ALA A 10 -0.93 19.02 -14.08
CA ALA A 10 -2.31 18.89 -14.55
C ALA A 10 -2.81 20.15 -15.27
N THR A 11 -2.50 21.33 -14.71
CA THR A 11 -2.87 22.61 -15.31
C THR A 11 -2.16 22.84 -16.65
N LEU A 12 -0.87 22.47 -16.75
CA LEU A 12 -0.11 22.59 -17.99
C LEU A 12 -0.65 21.64 -19.08
N ILE A 13 -0.92 20.38 -18.74
CA ILE A 13 -1.50 19.39 -19.65
C ILE A 13 -2.86 19.85 -20.16
N ASN A 14 -3.75 20.26 -19.25
CA ASN A 14 -5.09 20.71 -19.64
C ASN A 14 -5.05 21.98 -20.49
N LYS A 15 -4.15 22.93 -20.21
CA LYS A 15 -3.98 24.13 -21.05
C LYS A 15 -3.45 23.82 -22.45
N ALA A 16 -2.60 22.80 -22.59
CA ALA A 16 -2.03 22.41 -23.88
C ALA A 16 -3.07 21.78 -24.81
N ASN A 17 -4.07 21.06 -24.26
CA ASN A 17 -5.14 20.45 -25.05
C ASN A 17 -6.45 20.35 -24.24
N PRO A 18 -7.21 21.45 -24.09
CA PRO A 18 -8.40 21.47 -23.24
C PRO A 18 -9.51 20.55 -23.73
N ALA A 19 -9.65 20.38 -25.05
CA ALA A 19 -10.75 19.64 -25.66
C ALA A 19 -10.64 18.12 -25.52
N GLN A 20 -9.43 17.59 -25.28
CA GLN A 20 -9.16 16.14 -25.21
C GLN A 20 -8.67 15.69 -23.82
N THR A 21 -8.69 16.56 -22.81
CA THR A 21 -8.21 16.23 -21.48
C THR A 21 -9.34 16.18 -20.46
N SER A 22 -9.21 15.28 -19.47
CA SER A 22 -10.08 15.29 -18.30
C SER A 22 -9.93 16.58 -17.51
N SER A 23 -10.85 16.81 -16.56
CA SER A 23 -10.77 17.98 -15.69
C SER A 23 -9.44 18.05 -14.94
N VAL A 24 -8.97 19.27 -14.66
CA VAL A 24 -7.73 19.50 -13.89
C VAL A 24 -7.75 18.77 -12.55
N ALA A 25 -8.92 18.62 -11.92
CA ALA A 25 -9.08 17.88 -10.67
C ALA A 25 -8.78 16.38 -10.84
N VAL A 26 -9.34 15.73 -11.86
CA VAL A 26 -9.09 14.31 -12.16
C VAL A 26 -7.61 14.09 -12.52
N LEU A 27 -7.05 14.95 -13.37
CA LEU A 27 -5.63 14.90 -13.71
C LEU A 27 -4.74 15.08 -12.48
N THR A 28 -5.06 16.04 -11.61
CA THR A 28 -4.30 16.28 -10.37
C THR A 28 -4.31 15.04 -9.49
N TYR A 29 -5.46 14.39 -9.31
CA TYR A 29 -5.56 13.16 -8.52
C TYR A 29 -4.69 12.04 -9.11
N SER A 30 -4.88 11.71 -10.39
CA SER A 30 -4.16 10.62 -11.05
C SER A 30 -2.64 10.85 -11.03
N ILE A 31 -2.18 12.06 -11.38
CA ILE A 31 -0.76 12.42 -11.35
C ILE A 31 -0.21 12.34 -9.92
N SER A 32 -0.99 12.76 -8.92
CA SER A 32 -0.55 12.71 -7.52
C SER A 32 -0.35 11.28 -7.03
N VAL A 33 -1.26 10.37 -7.36
CA VAL A 33 -1.13 8.94 -7.03
C VAL A 33 0.09 8.34 -7.75
N THR A 34 0.28 8.64 -9.03
CA THR A 34 1.45 8.17 -9.81
C THR A 34 2.76 8.68 -9.23
N ILE A 35 2.88 9.98 -8.94
CA ILE A 35 4.10 10.55 -8.33
C ILE A 35 4.35 9.91 -6.97
N ASN A 36 3.32 9.73 -6.14
CA ASN A 36 3.46 9.10 -4.84
C ASN A 36 4.00 7.66 -4.97
N PHE A 37 3.46 6.87 -5.90
CA PHE A 37 3.96 5.53 -6.18
C PHE A 37 5.44 5.53 -6.60
N LEU A 38 5.82 6.41 -7.53
CA LEU A 38 7.20 6.51 -8.00
C LEU A 38 8.16 6.93 -6.87
N VAL A 39 7.76 7.89 -6.04
CA VAL A 39 8.55 8.31 -4.86
C VAL A 39 8.74 7.11 -3.92
N VAL A 40 7.66 6.41 -3.55
CA VAL A 40 7.77 5.24 -2.65
C VAL A 40 8.69 4.18 -3.25
N LEU A 41 8.53 3.86 -4.53
CA LEU A 41 9.32 2.84 -5.21
C LEU A 41 10.81 3.21 -5.25
N ILE A 42 11.14 4.41 -5.74
CA ILE A 42 12.52 4.87 -5.92
C ILE A 42 13.23 4.94 -4.57
N PHE A 43 12.63 5.58 -3.57
CA PHE A 43 13.27 5.76 -2.27
C PHE A 43 13.39 4.44 -1.50
N SER A 44 12.42 3.53 -1.60
CA SER A 44 12.54 2.20 -0.97
C SER A 44 13.66 1.38 -1.60
N ILE A 45 13.78 1.41 -2.94
CA ILE A 45 14.88 0.75 -3.66
C ILE A 45 16.23 1.35 -3.25
N LEU A 46 16.32 2.68 -3.20
CA LEU A 46 17.55 3.37 -2.80
C LEU A 46 17.97 2.99 -1.38
N LEU A 47 17.06 3.06 -0.40
CA LEU A 47 17.37 2.69 0.98
C LEU A 47 17.69 1.20 1.13
N GLY A 48 16.94 0.33 0.46
CA GLY A 48 17.22 -1.11 0.45
C GLY A 48 18.62 -1.42 -0.11
N TYR A 49 19.03 -0.73 -1.17
CA TYR A 49 20.38 -0.82 -1.72
C TYR A 49 21.44 -0.30 -0.73
N LEU A 50 21.23 0.90 -0.18
CA LEU A 50 22.16 1.52 0.78
C LEU A 50 22.36 0.69 2.06
N PHE A 51 21.32 -0.01 2.53
CA PHE A 51 21.38 -0.86 3.72
C PHE A 51 21.72 -2.33 3.43
N GLY A 52 22.00 -2.69 2.16
CA GLY A 52 22.36 -4.05 1.76
C GLY A 52 21.23 -5.07 1.88
N ARG A 53 19.97 -4.62 1.85
CA ARG A 53 18.73 -5.43 2.00
C ARG A 53 17.74 -5.17 0.86
N LEU A 54 18.27 -4.99 -0.36
CA LEU A 54 17.48 -4.58 -1.52
C LEU A 54 16.36 -5.57 -1.84
N ALA A 55 16.68 -6.87 -1.91
CA ALA A 55 15.71 -7.91 -2.25
C ALA A 55 14.59 -7.98 -1.21
N GLU A 56 14.95 -7.99 0.07
CA GLU A 56 14.01 -8.03 1.18
C GLU A 56 13.11 -6.79 1.22
N THR A 57 13.66 -5.61 0.94
CA THR A 57 12.89 -4.35 0.87
C THR A 57 11.88 -4.37 -0.29
N ILE A 58 12.29 -4.90 -1.45
CA ILE A 58 11.38 -5.07 -2.61
C ILE A 58 10.27 -6.07 -2.26
N ILE A 59 10.58 -7.19 -1.62
CA ILE A 59 9.58 -8.18 -1.18
C ILE A 59 8.61 -7.54 -0.19
N ALA A 60 9.09 -6.76 0.79
CA ALA A 60 8.25 -6.06 1.75
C ALA A 60 7.29 -5.10 1.04
N LEU A 61 7.84 -4.22 0.20
CA LEU A 61 7.06 -3.23 -0.54
C LEU A 61 6.02 -3.89 -1.45
N PHE A 62 6.41 -4.90 -2.23
CA PHE A 62 5.52 -5.59 -3.15
C PHE A 62 4.42 -6.35 -2.41
N SER A 63 4.73 -7.08 -1.35
CA SER A 63 3.74 -7.82 -0.55
C SER A 63 2.74 -6.88 0.13
N PHE A 64 3.20 -5.74 0.65
CA PHE A 64 2.34 -4.68 1.18
C PHE A 64 1.39 -4.14 0.09
N MET A 65 1.93 -3.73 -1.07
CA MET A 65 1.13 -3.18 -2.17
C MET A 65 0.15 -4.19 -2.75
N LEU A 66 0.57 -5.45 -2.89
CA LEU A 66 -0.26 -6.54 -3.40
C LEU A 66 -1.45 -6.77 -2.49
N LEU A 67 -1.22 -6.97 -1.18
CA LEU A 67 -2.32 -7.16 -0.24
C LEU A 67 -3.25 -5.94 -0.24
N ARG A 68 -2.69 -4.72 -0.24
CA ARG A 68 -3.45 -3.48 -0.26
C ARG A 68 -4.36 -3.33 -1.47
N ALA A 69 -3.90 -3.73 -2.65
CA ALA A 69 -4.69 -3.65 -3.89
C ALA A 69 -6.01 -4.44 -3.80
N PHE A 70 -6.04 -5.54 -3.02
CA PHE A 70 -7.24 -6.35 -2.82
C PHE A 70 -7.97 -6.03 -1.52
N SER A 71 -7.25 -5.66 -0.46
CA SER A 71 -7.84 -5.44 0.86
C SER A 71 -8.36 -4.01 1.07
N GLY A 72 -7.86 -3.04 0.30
CA GLY A 72 -8.07 -1.61 0.58
C GLY A 72 -7.31 -1.15 1.82
N GLY A 73 -7.87 -0.20 2.56
CA GLY A 73 -7.35 0.29 3.83
C GLY A 73 -7.14 1.80 3.87
N TYR A 74 -6.78 2.30 5.05
CA TYR A 74 -6.63 3.72 5.31
C TYR A 74 -5.42 4.33 4.61
N HIS A 75 -5.64 5.40 3.84
CA HIS A 75 -4.61 6.27 3.28
C HIS A 75 -4.45 7.52 4.14
N LEU A 76 -3.20 7.95 4.38
CA LEU A 76 -2.92 9.22 5.05
C LEU A 76 -3.48 10.39 4.22
N LYS A 77 -3.95 11.44 4.90
CA LYS A 77 -4.48 12.65 4.24
C LYS A 77 -3.44 13.36 3.38
N SER A 78 -2.16 13.22 3.71
CA SER A 78 -1.04 13.77 2.95
C SER A 78 -0.34 12.64 2.21
N LEU A 79 -0.16 12.81 0.90
CA LEU A 79 0.64 11.92 0.08
C LEU A 79 2.11 11.96 0.48
N ASP A 80 2.64 13.13 0.82
CA ASP A 80 4.03 13.23 1.28
C ASP A 80 4.24 12.41 2.56
N GLY A 81 3.30 12.50 3.52
CA GLY A 81 3.32 11.68 4.73
C GLY A 81 3.18 10.18 4.43
N CYS A 82 2.30 9.81 3.49
CA CYS A 82 2.16 8.43 3.02
C CYS A 82 3.47 7.89 2.46
N ALA A 83 4.13 8.66 1.60
CA ALA A 83 5.40 8.27 1.00
C ALA A 83 6.48 8.07 2.07
N VAL A 84 6.69 9.04 2.96
CA VAL A 84 7.70 8.96 4.02
C VAL A 84 7.47 7.75 4.93
N VAL A 85 6.23 7.56 5.41
CA VAL A 85 5.91 6.45 6.31
C VAL A 85 6.07 5.11 5.60
N THR A 86 5.61 4.98 4.36
CA THR A 86 5.70 3.72 3.61
C THR A 86 7.16 3.36 3.33
N VAL A 87 7.96 4.30 2.81
CA VAL A 87 9.39 4.10 2.57
C VAL A 87 10.09 3.70 3.87
N GLY A 88 9.88 4.44 4.95
CA GLY A 88 10.51 4.17 6.24
C GLY A 88 10.18 2.75 6.75
N ILE A 89 8.89 2.38 6.78
CA ILE A 89 8.49 1.05 7.28
C ILE A 89 9.05 -0.06 6.38
N MET A 90 8.89 0.05 5.05
CA MET A 90 9.33 -1.02 4.13
C MET A 90 10.85 -1.21 4.15
N SER A 91 11.62 -0.13 4.34
CA SER A 91 13.08 -0.22 4.50
C SER A 91 13.52 -0.73 5.87
N ILE A 92 12.70 -0.60 6.93
CA ILE A 92 13.04 -1.10 8.27
C ILE A 92 12.70 -2.58 8.43
N ILE A 93 11.62 -3.08 7.81
CA ILE A 93 11.14 -4.48 7.95
C ILE A 93 12.26 -5.54 7.81
N PRO A 94 13.15 -5.47 6.80
CA PRO A 94 14.23 -6.46 6.63
C PRO A 94 15.21 -6.58 7.79
N HIS A 95 15.26 -5.57 8.67
CA HIS A 95 16.19 -5.51 9.80
C HIS A 95 15.58 -6.00 11.11
N ILE A 96 14.30 -6.39 11.13
CA ILE A 96 13.61 -6.87 12.32
C ILE A 96 13.77 -8.40 12.41
N PRO A 97 14.58 -8.92 13.36
CA PRO A 97 14.70 -10.35 13.57
C PRO A 97 13.39 -10.89 14.18
N MET A 98 12.98 -12.07 13.74
CA MET A 98 11.75 -12.71 14.25
C MET A 98 11.92 -14.22 14.30
N THR A 99 11.44 -14.83 15.38
CA THR A 99 11.40 -16.30 15.49
C THR A 99 10.23 -16.86 14.70
N SER A 100 10.30 -18.15 14.33
CA SER A 100 9.23 -18.81 13.57
C SER A 100 7.87 -18.79 14.29
N ILE A 101 7.87 -18.87 15.62
CA ILE A 101 6.63 -18.80 16.42
C ILE A 101 5.98 -17.43 16.28
N VAL A 102 6.75 -16.35 16.48
CA VAL A 102 6.23 -14.98 16.36
C VAL A 102 5.76 -14.71 14.92
N ASN A 103 6.50 -15.19 13.91
CA ASN A 103 6.11 -15.10 12.51
C ASN A 103 4.75 -15.73 12.22
N THR A 104 4.52 -16.96 12.72
CA THR A 104 3.27 -17.69 12.52
C THR A 104 2.11 -17.00 13.23
N VAL A 105 2.31 -16.56 14.48
CA VAL A 105 1.29 -15.83 15.25
C VAL A 105 0.91 -14.52 14.56
N LEU A 106 1.90 -13.74 14.11
CA LEU A 106 1.65 -12.46 13.44
C LEU A 106 0.95 -12.63 12.09
N THR A 107 1.28 -13.69 11.36
CA THR A 107 0.57 -14.08 10.12
C THR A 107 -0.88 -14.45 10.42
N ALA A 108 -1.15 -15.22 11.47
CA ALA A 108 -2.50 -15.59 11.88
C ALA A 108 -3.34 -14.36 12.29
N ILE A 109 -2.76 -13.43 13.05
CA ILE A 109 -3.41 -12.17 13.42
C ILE A 109 -3.74 -11.35 12.17
N SER A 110 -2.80 -11.24 11.23
CA SER A 110 -3.01 -10.53 9.96
C SER A 110 -4.15 -11.15 9.15
N GLY A 111 -4.21 -12.50 9.09
CA GLY A 111 -5.28 -13.23 8.42
C GLY A 111 -6.64 -12.99 9.06
N LEU A 112 -6.71 -12.98 10.40
CA LEU A 112 -7.93 -12.66 11.13
C LEU A 112 -8.40 -11.23 10.85
N LEU A 113 -7.50 -10.25 10.90
CA LEU A 113 -7.82 -8.86 10.58
C LEU A 113 -8.35 -8.71 9.14
N VAL A 114 -7.72 -9.39 8.17
CA VAL A 114 -8.18 -9.40 6.78
C VAL A 114 -9.57 -10.05 6.64
N LEU A 115 -9.84 -11.18 7.29
CA LEU A 115 -11.15 -11.84 7.25
C LEU A 115 -12.27 -10.94 7.79
N LEU A 116 -11.98 -10.22 8.87
CA LEU A 116 -12.96 -9.37 9.56
C LEU A 116 -13.18 -8.05 8.81
N LEU A 117 -12.11 -7.44 8.29
CA LEU A 117 -12.13 -6.03 7.89
C LEU A 117 -12.00 -5.79 6.38
N ALA A 118 -11.50 -6.74 5.59
CA ALA A 118 -11.39 -6.57 4.14
C ALA A 118 -12.72 -6.82 3.40
N PRO A 119 -12.91 -6.28 2.19
CA PRO A 119 -12.19 -5.11 1.68
C PRO A 119 -12.66 -3.83 2.40
N ASN A 120 -11.74 -2.98 2.82
CA ASN A 120 -12.06 -1.68 3.41
C ASN A 120 -11.73 -0.54 2.45
N ASN A 121 -12.64 -0.28 1.51
CA ASN A 121 -12.47 0.73 0.46
C ASN A 121 -13.15 2.06 0.79
N VAL A 122 -13.44 2.31 2.07
CA VAL A 122 -14.14 3.53 2.52
C VAL A 122 -13.36 4.80 2.16
N TYR A 123 -12.04 4.69 1.96
CA TYR A 123 -11.14 5.82 1.83
C TYR A 123 -10.79 6.23 0.40
N ASP A 124 -11.03 5.36 -0.59
CA ASP A 124 -10.57 5.60 -1.96
C ASP A 124 -11.61 6.29 -2.85
N GLY A 125 -12.83 6.52 -2.33
CA GLY A 125 -13.95 7.06 -3.12
C GLY A 125 -14.45 6.14 -4.25
N VAL A 126 -13.73 5.05 -4.53
CA VAL A 126 -14.07 4.01 -5.48
C VAL A 126 -15.09 3.06 -4.84
N LYS A 127 -16.33 3.13 -5.32
CA LYS A 127 -17.37 2.18 -4.91
C LYS A 127 -17.14 0.84 -5.62
N VAL A 128 -16.53 -0.10 -4.90
CA VAL A 128 -16.44 -1.49 -5.38
C VAL A 128 -17.83 -2.14 -5.30
N PRO A 129 -18.33 -2.74 -6.40
CA PRO A 129 -19.61 -3.45 -6.41
C PRO A 129 -19.66 -4.52 -5.33
N ARG A 130 -20.77 -4.61 -4.60
CA ARG A 130 -20.94 -5.54 -3.46
C ARG A 130 -20.66 -6.99 -3.83
N GLU A 131 -20.98 -7.38 -5.07
CA GLU A 131 -20.75 -8.72 -5.62
C GLU A 131 -19.26 -9.13 -5.58
N LYS A 132 -18.34 -8.17 -5.72
CA LYS A 132 -16.90 -8.43 -5.72
C LYS A 132 -16.29 -8.48 -4.32
N HIS A 133 -17.02 -8.10 -3.27
CA HIS A 133 -16.46 -8.00 -1.91
C HIS A 133 -15.99 -9.35 -1.38
N LEU A 134 -16.77 -10.41 -1.61
CA LEU A 134 -16.38 -11.76 -1.20
C LEU A 134 -15.12 -12.21 -1.93
N LEU A 135 -15.04 -12.00 -3.25
CA LEU A 135 -13.87 -12.34 -4.05
C LEU A 135 -12.60 -11.62 -3.54
N LEU A 136 -12.67 -10.30 -3.33
CA LEU A 136 -11.53 -9.51 -2.83
C LEU A 136 -11.10 -9.94 -1.41
N LYS A 137 -12.06 -10.26 -0.53
CA LYS A 137 -11.78 -10.80 0.80
C LYS A 137 -11.04 -12.14 0.71
N VAL A 138 -11.55 -13.07 -0.10
CA VAL A 138 -10.94 -14.39 -0.28
C VAL A 138 -9.53 -14.25 -0.85
N ILE A 139 -9.33 -13.42 -1.88
CA ILE A 139 -8.00 -13.17 -2.45
C ILE A 139 -7.06 -12.60 -1.40
N SER A 140 -7.48 -11.58 -0.65
CA SER A 140 -6.67 -10.97 0.42
C SER A 140 -6.28 -11.99 1.48
N PHE A 141 -7.22 -12.84 1.88
CA PHE A 141 -6.97 -13.89 2.86
C PHE A 141 -5.99 -14.95 2.33
N LEU A 142 -6.15 -15.40 1.08
CA LEU A 142 -5.22 -16.34 0.45
C LEU A 142 -3.81 -15.77 0.32
N ILE A 143 -3.68 -14.47 0.00
CA ILE A 143 -2.38 -13.77 -0.02
C ILE A 143 -1.70 -13.88 1.36
N VAL A 144 -2.40 -13.58 2.45
CA VAL A 144 -1.82 -13.68 3.80
C VAL A 144 -1.49 -15.13 4.16
N CYS A 145 -2.40 -16.07 3.88
CA CYS A 145 -2.21 -17.49 4.18
C CYS A 145 -1.05 -18.12 3.40
N SER A 146 -0.68 -17.58 2.26
CA SER A 146 0.51 -18.05 1.53
C SER A 146 1.79 -18.02 2.38
N ASN A 147 1.88 -17.12 3.37
CA ASN A 147 3.05 -17.04 4.24
C ASN A 147 3.16 -18.23 5.22
N PHE A 148 2.11 -19.02 5.45
CA PHE A 148 2.25 -20.27 6.21
C PHE A 148 3.08 -21.33 5.46
N LEU A 149 3.21 -21.21 4.14
CA LEU A 149 4.07 -22.07 3.33
C LEU A 149 5.54 -21.63 3.37
N PHE A 150 5.78 -20.30 3.30
CA PHE A 150 7.12 -19.73 3.23
C PHE A 150 7.75 -19.47 4.60
N ILE A 151 6.93 -19.24 5.63
CA ILE A 151 7.35 -18.85 6.98
C ILE A 151 8.32 -17.65 6.93
N SER A 152 8.01 -16.65 6.10
CA SER A 152 8.87 -15.49 5.88
C SER A 152 8.55 -14.34 6.85
N PRO A 153 9.53 -13.90 7.67
CA PRO A 153 9.36 -12.73 8.55
C PRO A 153 8.98 -11.45 7.82
N ILE A 154 9.56 -11.26 6.62
CA ILE A 154 9.35 -10.07 5.79
C ILE A 154 7.88 -9.99 5.35
N LEU A 155 7.33 -11.11 4.87
CA LEU A 155 5.94 -11.19 4.44
C LEU A 155 4.99 -10.98 5.61
N SER A 156 5.26 -11.62 6.75
CA SER A 156 4.41 -11.49 7.95
C SER A 156 4.33 -10.05 8.45
N LEU A 157 5.46 -9.37 8.58
CA LEU A 157 5.50 -7.96 9.00
C LEU A 157 4.80 -7.04 8.00
N SER A 158 5.02 -7.26 6.69
CA SER A 158 4.41 -6.44 5.64
C SER A 158 2.89 -6.61 5.59
N PHE A 159 2.41 -7.86 5.72
CA PHE A 159 0.98 -8.17 5.82
C PHE A 159 0.37 -7.61 7.11
N PHE A 160 1.09 -7.68 8.23
CA PHE A 160 0.62 -7.15 9.49
C PHE A 160 0.44 -5.64 9.43
N VAL A 161 1.44 -4.89 8.97
CA VAL A 161 1.34 -3.44 8.76
C VAL A 161 0.14 -3.11 7.89
N GLN A 162 -0.03 -3.81 6.76
CA GLN A 162 -1.16 -3.56 5.87
C GLN A 162 -2.51 -3.92 6.51
N SER A 163 -2.60 -4.99 7.29
CA SER A 163 -3.83 -5.42 7.96
C SER A 163 -4.28 -4.43 9.06
N ILE A 164 -3.35 -3.78 9.76
CA ILE A 164 -3.65 -2.72 10.72
C ILE A 164 -4.37 -1.55 10.03
N LEU A 165 -3.98 -1.23 8.79
CA LEU A 165 -4.58 -0.13 8.03
C LEU A 165 -6.03 -0.42 7.63
N LEU A 166 -6.53 -1.65 7.81
CA LEU A 166 -7.94 -1.99 7.62
C LEU A 166 -8.80 -1.55 8.81
N ILE A 167 -8.21 -1.27 9.98
CA ILE A 167 -8.95 -0.86 11.17
C ILE A 167 -9.54 0.53 10.92
N PRO A 168 -10.88 0.68 10.96
CA PRO A 168 -11.52 1.96 10.66
C PRO A 168 -11.13 3.00 11.72
N LYS A 169 -10.58 4.12 11.27
CA LYS A 169 -10.34 5.28 12.15
C LYS A 169 -11.69 5.92 12.46
N ARG A 170 -12.20 5.72 13.68
CA ARG A 170 -13.36 6.46 14.21
C ARG A 170 -13.05 7.96 14.07
N ARG A 171 -13.86 8.67 13.29
CA ARG A 171 -13.85 10.14 13.25
C ARG A 171 -14.68 10.67 14.39
#